data_AF-A0A072UI79-F1
#
_entry.id   AF-A0A072UI79-F1
#
_cell.length_a   1.000
_cell.length_b   1.000
_cell.length_c   1.000
_cell.angle_alpha   90.00
_cell.angle_beta   90.00
_cell.angle_gamma   90.00
#
_symmetry.space_group_name_H-M   'P 1'
#
loop_
_entity.id
_entity.type
_entity.pdbx_description
1 polymer ?
#
loop_
_entity_poly.entity_id
_entity_poly.type
_entity_poly.pdbx_seq_one_letter_code
_entity_poly.pdbx_strand_id
1 'polypeptide(L)'
;MTMKLGSILLMVGALFALFTLTYGSDVQPADSETKFCLREIIRDGNCKDHGPFKRDCHDEFFQTVGSWTMAKNCECKQLQENKRSCQCCINCDHEAKLLSAALHLRQINDTHDRCSK
;
A
#
# COMPACT_ATOMS: atom_id res chain seq x y z
N MET A 1 28.71 -23.21 -43.75
CA MET A 1 27.97 -23.56 -42.52
C MET A 1 27.41 -22.29 -41.88
N THR A 2 26.31 -21.73 -42.39
CA THR A 2 25.74 -20.45 -41.90
C THR A 2 24.23 -20.53 -41.63
N MET A 3 23.62 -21.71 -41.75
CA MET A 3 22.17 -21.91 -41.55
C MET A 3 21.77 -22.19 -40.09
N LYS A 4 22.72 -22.46 -39.18
CA LYS A 4 22.42 -22.78 -37.76
C LYS A 4 22.33 -21.55 -36.85
N LEU A 5 22.95 -20.43 -37.21
CA LEU A 5 23.01 -19.24 -36.36
C LEU A 5 21.69 -18.46 -36.36
N GLY A 6 21.02 -18.38 -37.52
CA GLY A 6 19.75 -17.65 -37.65
C GLY A 6 18.61 -18.27 -36.82
N SER A 7 18.57 -19.61 -36.72
CA SER A 7 17.54 -20.31 -35.94
C SER A 7 17.68 -20.06 -34.43
N ILE A 8 18.91 -19.96 -33.93
CA ILE A 8 19.17 -19.65 -32.52
C ILE A 8 18.75 -18.21 -32.20
N LEU A 9 19.08 -17.26 -33.08
CA LEU A 9 18.69 -15.86 -32.91
C LEU A 9 17.17 -15.68 -32.92
N LEU A 10 16.45 -16.42 -33.78
CA LEU A 10 14.98 -16.40 -33.81
C LEU A 10 14.36 -16.98 -32.55
N MET A 11 14.91 -18.07 -32.00
CA MET A 11 14.44 -18.65 -30.75
C MET A 11 14.67 -17.72 -29.55
N VAL A 12 15.84 -17.10 -29.45
CA VAL A 12 16.15 -16.16 -28.36
C VAL A 12 15.27 -14.91 -28.46
N GLY A 13 15.03 -14.39 -29.67
CA GLY A 13 14.13 -13.25 -29.89
C GLY A 13 12.67 -13.58 -29.55
N ALA A 14 12.18 -14.76 -29.94
CA ALA A 14 10.82 -15.20 -29.61
C ALA A 14 10.62 -15.38 -28.09
N LEU A 15 11.61 -15.96 -27.40
CA LEU A 15 11.60 -16.07 -25.95
C LEU A 15 11.59 -14.68 -25.30
N PHE A 16 12.44 -13.75 -25.74
CA PHE A 16 12.47 -12.40 -25.20
C PHE A 16 11.13 -11.68 -25.39
N ALA A 17 10.52 -11.80 -26.58
CA ALA A 17 9.19 -11.24 -26.85
C ALA A 17 8.10 -11.87 -25.97
N LEU A 18 8.11 -13.19 -25.78
CA LEU A 18 7.20 -13.89 -24.87
C LEU A 18 7.39 -13.45 -23.42
N PHE A 19 8.64 -13.32 -22.96
CA PHE A 19 8.94 -12.80 -21.61
C PHE A 19 8.46 -11.36 -21.46
N THR A 20 8.65 -10.50 -22.45
CA THR A 20 8.13 -9.11 -22.39
C THR A 20 6.60 -9.05 -22.46
N LEU A 21 5.93 -9.98 -23.13
CA LEU A 21 4.46 -10.02 -23.18
C LEU A 21 3.84 -10.61 -21.90
N THR A 22 4.51 -11.60 -21.29
CA THR A 22 4.01 -12.30 -20.09
C THR A 22 4.43 -11.62 -18.78
N TYR A 23 5.58 -10.94 -18.76
CA TYR A 23 6.13 -10.25 -17.59
C TYR A 23 6.29 -8.73 -17.76
N GLY A 24 6.27 -8.21 -18.99
CA GLY A 24 6.41 -6.76 -19.25
C GLY A 24 5.08 -5.99 -19.25
N SER A 25 3.95 -6.66 -19.05
CA SER A 25 2.66 -5.99 -18.83
C SER A 25 2.49 -5.39 -17.42
N ASP A 26 3.45 -5.58 -16.53
CA ASP A 26 3.55 -4.86 -15.25
C ASP A 26 4.50 -3.64 -15.32
N VAL A 27 4.76 -3.09 -16.52
CA VAL A 27 5.26 -1.71 -16.62
C VAL A 27 4.11 -0.78 -16.27
N GLN A 28 3.95 -0.60 -14.95
CA GLN A 28 3.21 0.50 -14.35
C GLN A 28 3.61 1.79 -15.09
N PRO A 29 2.65 2.55 -15.64
CA PRO A 29 2.95 3.82 -16.29
C PRO A 29 3.75 4.69 -15.33
N ALA A 30 4.87 5.24 -15.81
CA ALA A 30 5.76 6.12 -15.06
C ALA A 30 5.14 7.47 -14.66
N ASP A 31 3.81 7.59 -14.70
CA ASP A 31 2.99 8.74 -14.33
C ASP A 31 1.95 8.42 -13.23
N SER A 32 2.03 7.26 -12.57
CA SER A 32 1.28 7.08 -11.32
C SER A 32 1.98 7.82 -10.20
N GLU A 33 1.71 9.13 -10.07
CA GLU A 33 1.92 9.83 -8.79
C GLU A 33 1.35 8.92 -7.71
N THR A 34 2.21 8.42 -6.81
CA THR A 34 1.79 7.52 -5.74
C THR A 34 0.71 8.23 -4.93
N LYS A 35 -0.56 7.88 -5.17
CA LYS A 35 -1.67 8.52 -4.49
C LYS A 35 -1.74 7.97 -3.08
N PHE A 36 -1.79 8.87 -2.11
CA PHE A 36 -1.95 8.49 -0.73
C PHE A 36 -3.40 8.75 -0.28
N CYS A 37 -4.03 7.69 0.20
CA CYS A 37 -5.41 7.67 0.65
C CYS A 37 -5.45 7.72 2.18
N LEU A 38 -6.48 8.38 2.73
CA LEU A 38 -6.67 8.36 4.17
C LEU A 38 -7.46 7.12 4.60
N ARG A 39 -6.91 6.39 5.57
CA ARG A 39 -7.56 5.24 6.20
C ARG A 39 -7.57 5.33 7.70
N GLU A 40 -8.58 4.72 8.31
CA GLU A 40 -8.65 4.59 9.76
C GLU A 40 -8.91 3.18 10.25
N ILE A 41 -8.32 2.90 11.42
CA ILE A 41 -8.66 1.79 12.28
C ILE A 41 -9.20 2.33 13.61
N ILE A 42 -10.23 1.68 14.13
CA ILE A 42 -10.76 1.98 15.47
C ILE A 42 -10.10 1.05 16.48
N ARG A 43 -9.64 1.63 17.60
CA ARG A 43 -8.98 0.92 18.70
C ARG A 43 -9.55 1.40 20.03
N ASP A 44 -9.53 0.51 21.00
CA ASP A 44 -9.84 0.87 22.39
C ASP A 44 -8.66 1.63 23.02
N GLY A 45 -8.93 2.37 24.09
CA GLY A 45 -7.97 3.24 24.77
C GLY A 45 -8.03 4.71 24.35
N ASN A 46 -7.14 5.54 24.91
CA ASN A 46 -7.11 6.98 24.64
C ASN A 46 -5.85 7.40 23.89
N CYS A 47 -5.93 8.49 23.14
CA CYS A 47 -4.76 9.05 22.46
C CYS A 47 -3.73 9.64 23.42
N LYS A 48 -4.18 10.14 24.58
CA LYS A 48 -3.30 10.67 25.64
C LYS A 48 -2.45 9.59 26.30
N ASP A 49 -2.84 8.34 26.12
CA ASP A 49 -2.08 7.24 26.67
C ASP A 49 -0.75 7.08 25.95
N HIS A 50 -0.61 7.47 24.69
CA HIS A 50 0.63 7.31 23.90
C HIS A 50 1.80 8.11 24.48
N GLY A 51 2.67 7.42 25.21
CA GLY A 51 3.97 7.89 25.68
C GLY A 51 5.09 7.08 25.04
N PRO A 52 6.37 7.33 25.38
CA PRO A 52 7.55 6.82 24.67
C PRO A 52 7.71 5.28 24.63
N PHE A 53 6.87 4.54 25.37
CA PHE A 53 6.88 3.08 25.47
C PHE A 53 5.55 2.43 25.06
N LYS A 54 4.57 3.20 24.59
CA LYS A 54 3.28 2.67 24.12
C LYS A 54 3.28 2.57 22.59
N ARG A 55 2.57 1.58 22.07
CA ARG A 55 2.48 1.34 20.63
C ARG A 55 1.78 2.51 19.96
N ASP A 56 2.51 3.23 19.12
CA ASP A 56 1.97 4.34 18.37
C ASP A 56 0.99 3.85 17.31
N CYS A 57 0.08 4.73 16.88
CA CYS A 57 -0.91 4.42 15.84
C CYS A 57 -0.29 3.82 14.57
N HIS A 58 0.96 4.13 14.26
CA HIS A 58 1.69 3.57 13.12
C HIS A 58 1.93 2.06 13.26
N ASP A 59 2.44 1.61 14.41
CA ASP A 59 2.67 0.19 14.69
C ASP A 59 1.36 -0.60 14.70
N GLU A 60 0.33 -0.04 15.31
CA GLU A 60 -0.99 -0.67 15.36
C GLU A 60 -1.60 -0.78 13.97
N PHE A 61 -1.43 0.24 13.14
CA PHE A 61 -1.87 0.21 11.75
C PHE A 61 -1.11 -0.86 10.97
N PHE A 62 0.21 -0.94 11.11
CA PHE A 62 1.01 -1.98 10.47
C PHE A 62 0.65 -3.39 10.91
N GLN A 63 0.39 -3.62 12.19
CA GLN A 63 -0.04 -4.94 12.68
C GLN A 63 -1.42 -5.34 12.16
N THR A 64 -2.29 -4.36 11.90
CA THR A 64 -3.67 -4.60 11.47
C THR A 64 -3.77 -4.81 9.96
N VAL A 65 -3.07 -3.97 9.20
CA VAL A 65 -3.23 -3.89 7.75
C VAL A 65 -2.07 -4.54 7.01
N GLY A 66 -0.89 -4.55 7.64
CA GLY A 66 0.35 -5.08 7.10
C GLY A 66 1.33 -3.99 6.67
N SER A 67 2.63 -4.33 6.74
CA SER A 67 3.77 -3.45 6.42
C SER A 67 3.80 -2.96 4.97
N TRP A 68 3.15 -3.70 4.07
CA TRP A 68 3.06 -3.41 2.64
C TRP A 68 2.26 -2.13 2.31
N THR A 69 1.54 -1.57 3.28
CA THR A 69 0.73 -0.35 3.10
C THR A 69 1.52 0.95 3.02
N MET A 70 2.82 0.92 3.37
CA MET A 70 3.69 2.10 3.44
C MET A 70 3.03 3.26 4.20
N ALA A 71 2.37 2.94 5.34
CA ALA A 71 1.65 3.92 6.14
C ALA A 71 2.57 5.06 6.59
N LYS A 72 2.11 6.29 6.38
CA LYS A 72 2.78 7.54 6.78
C LYS A 72 1.77 8.51 7.41
N ASN A 73 2.27 9.56 8.06
CA ASN A 73 1.46 10.65 8.64
C ASN A 73 0.29 10.11 9.49
N CYS A 74 0.59 9.17 10.38
CA CYS A 74 -0.39 8.57 11.27
C CYS A 74 -0.72 9.51 12.44
N GLU A 75 -2.01 9.72 12.67
CA GLU A 75 -2.51 10.56 13.74
C GLU A 75 -3.52 9.79 14.59
N CYS A 76 -3.52 10.09 15.89
CA CYS A 76 -4.51 9.58 16.82
C CYS A 76 -5.60 10.63 17.04
N LYS A 77 -6.86 10.24 16.79
CA LYS A 77 -8.04 11.06 17.06
C LYS A 77 -8.88 10.40 18.15
N GLN A 78 -9.08 11.09 19.27
CA GLN A 78 -9.98 10.62 20.32
C GLN A 78 -11.42 10.63 19.80
N LEU A 79 -12.15 9.53 19.93
CA LEU A 79 -13.56 9.44 19.54
C LEU A 79 -14.49 9.58 20.75
N GLN A 80 -14.30 8.73 21.76
CA GLN A 80 -15.05 8.70 23.01
C GLN A 80 -14.14 8.27 24.16
N GLU A 81 -14.62 8.27 25.39
CA GLU A 81 -13.90 7.67 26.50
C GLU A 81 -13.56 6.21 26.19
N ASN A 82 -12.27 5.85 26.30
CA ASN A 82 -11.74 4.53 25.97
C ASN A 82 -11.90 4.09 24.49
N LYS A 83 -12.14 5.02 23.56
CA LYS A 83 -12.12 4.76 22.11
C LYS A 83 -11.39 5.83 21.33
N ARG A 84 -10.55 5.38 20.39
CA ARG A 84 -9.78 6.24 19.49
C ARG A 84 -9.77 5.71 18.06
N SER A 85 -9.55 6.62 17.13
CA SER A 85 -9.28 6.35 15.72
C SER A 85 -7.81 6.61 15.43
N CYS A 86 -7.14 5.65 14.81
CA CYS A 86 -5.82 5.85 14.23
C CYS A 86 -5.99 6.06 12.73
N GLN A 87 -5.61 7.24 12.26
CA GLN A 87 -5.78 7.65 10.89
C GLN A 87 -4.42 7.76 10.21
N CYS A 88 -4.15 6.95 9.18
CA CYS A 88 -2.88 6.92 8.47
C CYS A 88 -3.09 7.14 6.97
N CYS A 89 -2.12 7.80 6.34
CA CYS A 89 -2.04 7.92 4.89
C CYS A 89 -1.33 6.69 4.34
N ILE A 90 -1.97 5.97 3.42
CA ILE A 90 -1.41 4.75 2.81
C ILE A 90 -1.45 4.86 1.29
N ASN A 91 -0.66 4.05 0.58
CA ASN A 91 -0.77 3.99 -0.88
C ASN A 91 -2.18 3.49 -1.29
N CYS A 92 -2.88 4.26 -2.13
CA CYS A 92 -4.19 3.92 -2.67
C CYS A 92 -4.15 2.70 -3.60
N ASP A 93 -3.06 2.51 -4.35
CA ASP A 93 -2.93 1.43 -5.36
C ASP A 93 -2.83 0.02 -4.71
N HIS A 94 -2.85 0.01 -3.38
CA HIS A 94 -2.80 -1.14 -2.51
C HIS A 94 -4.20 -1.53 -1.97
N GLU A 95 -5.26 -0.81 -2.34
CA GLU A 95 -6.66 -1.08 -1.98
C GLU A 95 -7.13 -2.52 -2.23
N ALA A 96 -6.71 -3.15 -3.34
CA ALA A 96 -7.16 -4.50 -3.67
C ALA A 96 -6.67 -5.57 -2.67
N LYS A 97 -5.53 -5.33 -1.99
CA LYS A 97 -5.00 -6.19 -0.92
C LYS A 97 -5.63 -5.87 0.44
N LEU A 98 -6.11 -4.65 0.64
CA LEU A 98 -6.77 -4.19 1.88
C LEU A 98 -8.12 -4.89 2.12
N LEU A 99 -8.87 -5.11 1.05
CA LEU A 99 -10.15 -5.83 1.06
C LEU A 99 -10.04 -7.28 1.56
N SER A 100 -8.84 -7.88 1.46
CA SER A 100 -8.58 -9.24 1.97
C SER A 100 -8.14 -9.27 3.44
N ALA A 101 -7.70 -8.14 4.02
CA ALA A 101 -6.99 -8.11 5.29
C ALA A 101 -7.82 -7.55 6.48
N ALA A 102 -8.88 -6.78 6.29
CA ALA A 102 -9.51 -6.10 7.43
C ALA A 102 -11.02 -5.87 7.33
N LEU A 103 -11.76 -6.62 8.16
CA LEU A 103 -13.12 -6.31 8.62
C LEU A 103 -13.23 -5.00 9.43
N HIS A 104 -12.10 -4.31 9.71
CA HIS A 104 -12.03 -3.17 10.63
C HIS A 104 -11.48 -1.88 10.01
N LEU A 105 -11.21 -1.85 8.71
CA LEU A 105 -10.72 -0.65 8.04
C LEU A 105 -11.86 0.16 7.44
N ARG A 106 -11.89 1.44 7.79
CA ARG A 106 -12.83 2.39 7.19
C ARG A 106 -12.07 3.39 6.33
N GLN A 107 -12.54 3.55 5.10
CA GLN A 107 -12.11 4.62 4.19
C GLN A 107 -12.82 5.90 4.60
N ILE A 108 -12.05 6.95 4.92
CA ILE A 108 -12.60 8.25 5.27
C ILE A 108 -12.64 9.16 4.05
N ASN A 109 -11.62 9.10 3.18
CA ASN A 109 -11.55 9.91 1.96
C ASN A 109 -10.51 9.35 0.98
N ASP A 110 -10.82 9.35 -0.32
CA ASP A 110 -9.92 8.91 -1.40
C ASP A 110 -8.73 9.85 -1.60
N THR A 111 -8.94 11.14 -1.38
CA THR A 111 -7.89 12.17 -1.49
C THR A 111 -8.07 13.16 -0.35
N HIS A 112 -7.42 12.89 0.78
CA HIS A 112 -7.39 13.83 1.88
C HIS A 112 -6.18 14.75 1.69
N ASP A 113 -6.37 16.08 1.80
CA ASP A 113 -5.27 17.08 1.66
C ASP A 113 -4.06 16.79 2.58
N ARG A 114 -4.28 16.07 3.67
CA ARG A 114 -3.24 15.63 4.63
C ARG A 114 -2.29 14.60 4.03
N CYS A 115 -2.75 13.86 3.03
CA CYS A 115 -2.01 12.81 2.35
C CYS A 115 -1.38 13.30 1.03
N SER A 116 -1.71 14.52 0.58
CA SER A 116 -1.23 15.12 -0.68
C SER A 116 0.02 16.02 -0.55
N LYS A 117 0.66 16.06 0.62
CA LYS A 117 1.86 16.87 0.90
C LYS A 117 3.15 16.09 0.74
#